data_AF-A0AA38C4R6-F1
#
_entry.id   AF-A0AA38C4R6-F1
#
_cell.length_a   1.000
_cell.length_b   1.000
_cell.length_c   1.000
_cell.angle_alpha   90.00
_cell.angle_beta   90.00
_cell.angle_gamma   90.00
#
_symmetry.space_group_name_H-M   'P 1'
#
loop_
_entity.id
_entity.type
_entity.pdbx_description
1 polymer ?
#
loop_
_entity_poly.entity_id
_entity_poly.type
_entity_poly.pdbx_seq_one_letter_code
_entity_poly.pdbx_strand_id
1 'polypeptide(L)'
;MFDRTNFGPSQLMLDKGRCRDNPKDSVLTHDCTAHSIEYNIGSNRIRPLFIFTDTWCSSGAFASNGTLVQTGGSSDGGSDICYFTPCSGGNCDWDNSQPTKLATDRWYASNQILPDNRIIIVGGNTKFNYEFVPKSTGEGVFSLPFLSQTVTTAQAENNLYPFLHLSSDGNLFIFANRDSILLDYKNNVVVKSFPKMPGDGPRNHPSTGSSVILPLSAADGFTKVEVFICGGSPDNGFTSANAGIFVDALRSCGRMVITDQSPSWSMEDMPGPRTMSDMIILPNGEVIIINGARNGVAGWGMANTSVLTPYLYRPTAPFGRRFFTLAATSISRMYHSTANILPDGRVFVGGSNPHFGYVFTGTPFPTELQLEACSPYYLENVYTKLFRPKITSVSSSSVS
;
A
#
# COMPACT_ATOMS: atom_id res chain seq x y z
N MET A 1 5.84 -6.33 -10.13
CA MET A 1 6.61 -5.62 -9.09
C MET A 1 7.38 -4.50 -9.75
N PHE A 2 7.57 -3.38 -9.07
CA PHE A 2 8.28 -2.22 -9.58
C PHE A 2 9.61 -2.02 -8.88
N ASP A 3 10.55 -1.49 -9.64
CA ASP A 3 11.66 -0.69 -9.14
C ASP A 3 11.62 0.68 -9.83
N ARG A 4 12.48 1.57 -9.39
CA ARG A 4 12.67 2.91 -9.95
C ARG A 4 13.81 2.93 -10.97
N THR A 5 13.70 3.80 -11.97
CA THR A 5 14.64 3.81 -13.11
C THR A 5 15.91 4.63 -12.86
N ASN A 6 15.91 5.50 -11.86
CA ASN A 6 16.97 6.48 -11.60
C ASN A 6 17.92 6.09 -10.44
N PHE A 7 18.09 4.79 -10.17
CA PHE A 7 19.10 4.25 -9.23
C PHE A 7 20.33 3.67 -9.91
N GLY A 8 20.33 3.58 -11.24
CA GLY A 8 21.34 2.85 -11.99
C GLY A 8 20.79 1.55 -12.58
N PRO A 9 21.56 0.88 -13.46
CA PRO A 9 21.06 -0.29 -14.18
C PRO A 9 20.76 -1.44 -13.21
N SER A 10 19.69 -2.18 -13.48
CA SER A 10 19.42 -3.42 -12.74
C SER A 10 20.31 -4.57 -13.25
N GLN A 11 20.29 -5.71 -12.56
CA GLN A 11 21.01 -6.91 -13.00
C GLN A 11 20.21 -7.78 -13.98
N LEU A 12 19.01 -7.35 -14.37
CA LEU A 12 18.12 -8.08 -15.25
C LEU A 12 18.01 -7.35 -16.59
N MET A 13 18.40 -7.99 -17.68
CA MET A 13 18.27 -7.42 -19.02
C MET A 13 16.82 -7.46 -19.50
N LEU A 14 16.43 -6.47 -20.30
CA LEU A 14 15.21 -6.54 -21.11
C LEU A 14 15.37 -7.57 -22.23
N ASP A 15 14.27 -8.24 -22.56
CA ASP A 15 14.26 -9.24 -23.62
C ASP A 15 14.41 -8.60 -25.01
N LYS A 16 14.97 -9.36 -25.95
CA LYS A 16 15.04 -9.04 -27.39
C LYS A 16 15.82 -7.75 -27.73
N GLY A 17 16.78 -7.36 -26.88
CA GLY A 17 17.62 -6.18 -27.13
C GLY A 17 16.86 -4.86 -27.04
N ARG A 18 15.69 -4.85 -26.37
CA ARG A 18 14.95 -3.63 -26.09
C ARG A 18 15.74 -2.77 -25.11
N CYS A 19 15.75 -1.47 -25.37
CA CYS A 19 16.28 -0.48 -24.45
C CYS A 19 15.26 0.65 -24.30
N ARG A 20 15.26 1.26 -23.12
CA ARG A 20 14.53 2.47 -22.80
C ARG A 20 15.46 3.64 -23.11
N ASP A 21 15.12 4.39 -24.16
CA ASP A 21 15.76 5.66 -24.50
C ASP A 21 14.90 6.80 -23.96
N ASN A 22 15.33 7.40 -22.85
CA ASN A 22 14.58 8.45 -22.18
C ASN A 22 15.52 9.59 -21.75
N PRO A 23 15.63 10.67 -22.54
CA PRO A 23 16.52 11.79 -22.24
C PRO A 23 16.08 12.60 -21.00
N LYS A 24 14.89 12.34 -20.45
CA LYS A 24 14.38 12.98 -19.22
C LYS A 24 14.79 12.23 -17.95
N ASP A 25 15.26 10.99 -18.05
CA ASP A 25 15.76 10.25 -16.90
C ASP A 25 17.08 10.87 -16.42
N SER A 26 17.20 11.09 -15.12
CA SER A 26 18.33 11.80 -14.52
C SER A 26 19.60 10.96 -14.40
N VAL A 27 19.50 9.63 -14.54
CA VAL A 27 20.63 8.70 -14.34
C VAL A 27 20.88 7.83 -15.57
N LEU A 28 19.84 7.24 -16.15
CA LEU A 28 19.95 6.25 -17.23
C LEU A 28 19.26 6.70 -18.51
N THR A 29 19.83 7.66 -19.24
CA THR A 29 19.20 8.18 -20.46
C THR A 29 19.08 7.14 -21.59
N HIS A 30 19.94 6.11 -21.58
CA HIS A 30 19.84 4.89 -22.38
C HIS A 30 20.00 3.69 -21.45
N ASP A 31 19.02 2.78 -21.42
CA ASP A 31 19.02 1.65 -20.51
C ASP A 31 18.42 0.38 -21.12
N CYS A 32 19.15 -0.72 -21.12
CA CYS A 32 18.68 -2.01 -21.62
C CYS A 32 18.31 -2.99 -20.49
N THR A 33 18.25 -2.51 -19.25
CA THR A 33 17.89 -3.29 -18.06
C THR A 33 16.43 -3.09 -17.66
N ALA A 34 15.89 -4.04 -16.91
CA ALA A 34 14.49 -4.08 -16.50
C ALA A 34 14.32 -3.47 -15.11
N HIS A 35 13.36 -2.54 -14.99
CA HIS A 35 12.94 -1.92 -13.72
C HIS A 35 11.53 -2.33 -13.31
N SER A 36 10.98 -3.33 -13.99
CA SER A 36 9.74 -3.99 -13.62
C SER A 36 9.84 -5.46 -13.94
N ILE A 37 9.21 -6.29 -13.12
CA ILE A 37 9.12 -7.73 -13.36
C ILE A 37 7.70 -8.25 -13.12
N GLU A 38 7.37 -9.29 -13.87
CA GLU A 38 6.30 -10.22 -13.55
C GLU A 38 6.89 -11.45 -12.86
N TYR A 39 6.35 -11.83 -11.70
CA TYR A 39 6.76 -13.03 -10.98
C TYR A 39 5.67 -14.10 -11.11
N ASN A 40 6.01 -15.22 -11.73
CA ASN A 40 5.13 -16.37 -11.87
C ASN A 40 5.30 -17.30 -10.66
N ILE A 41 4.29 -17.29 -9.77
CA ILE A 41 4.28 -18.06 -8.51
C ILE A 41 4.39 -19.57 -8.76
N GLY A 42 3.70 -20.10 -9.77
CA GLY A 42 3.61 -21.54 -10.01
C GLY A 42 4.91 -22.16 -10.54
N SER A 43 5.64 -21.42 -11.38
CA SER A 43 6.91 -21.85 -11.96
C SER A 43 8.14 -21.31 -11.21
N ASN A 44 7.95 -20.39 -10.27
CA ASN A 44 9.00 -19.65 -9.58
C ASN A 44 9.97 -18.98 -10.56
N ARG A 45 9.44 -18.30 -11.57
CA ARG A 45 10.21 -17.59 -12.61
C ARG A 45 9.83 -16.13 -12.66
N ILE A 46 10.81 -15.30 -13.00
CA ILE A 46 10.61 -13.88 -13.28
C ILE A 46 10.65 -13.65 -14.80
N ARG A 47 9.88 -12.66 -15.25
CA ARG A 47 9.90 -12.15 -16.62
C ARG A 47 10.15 -10.64 -16.56
N PRO A 48 11.17 -10.12 -17.28
CA PRO A 48 11.40 -8.68 -17.34
C PRO A 48 10.21 -7.99 -18.04
N LEU A 49 9.80 -6.86 -17.49
CA LEU A 49 8.82 -5.95 -18.07
C LEU A 49 9.50 -4.63 -18.40
N PHE A 50 9.10 -4.02 -19.50
CA PHE A 50 9.57 -2.69 -19.86
C PHE A 50 8.72 -1.65 -19.17
N ILE A 51 9.34 -0.64 -18.61
CA ILE A 51 8.64 0.53 -18.07
C ILE A 51 9.36 1.78 -18.54
N PHE A 52 8.60 2.79 -18.97
CA PHE A 52 9.18 3.94 -19.66
C PHE A 52 9.58 5.08 -18.72
N THR A 53 8.74 5.37 -17.73
CA THR A 53 8.90 6.47 -16.77
C THR A 53 9.24 5.96 -15.38
N ASP A 54 9.78 6.84 -14.53
CA ASP A 54 10.13 6.48 -13.16
C ASP A 54 8.89 6.35 -12.26
N THR A 55 8.62 5.12 -11.81
CA THR A 55 7.48 4.80 -10.92
C THR A 55 7.75 5.02 -9.43
N TRP A 56 8.90 5.58 -9.05
CA TRP A 56 9.24 5.76 -7.64
C TRP A 56 8.19 6.59 -6.89
N CYS A 57 7.71 6.04 -5.76
CA CYS A 57 6.65 6.62 -4.93
C CYS A 57 5.34 6.91 -5.68
N SER A 58 5.09 6.16 -6.74
CA SER A 58 3.81 6.13 -7.40
C SER A 58 2.75 5.39 -6.56
N SER A 59 1.58 5.22 -7.14
CA SER A 59 0.45 4.49 -6.59
C SER A 59 -0.31 3.78 -7.71
N GLY A 60 -1.26 2.90 -7.37
CA GLY A 60 -2.05 2.23 -8.38
C GLY A 60 -3.24 1.46 -7.81
N ALA A 61 -4.14 1.07 -8.69
CA ALA A 61 -5.28 0.22 -8.39
C ALA A 61 -5.62 -0.66 -9.59
N PHE A 62 -6.28 -1.78 -9.34
CA PHE A 62 -6.84 -2.60 -10.42
C PHE A 62 -8.16 -2.01 -10.90
N ALA A 63 -8.30 -1.85 -12.22
CA ALA A 63 -9.57 -1.62 -12.87
C ALA A 63 -10.42 -2.90 -12.86
N SER A 64 -11.73 -2.77 -13.09
CA SER A 64 -12.68 -3.89 -13.02
C SER A 64 -12.44 -5.00 -14.04
N ASN A 65 -11.73 -4.70 -15.13
CA ASN A 65 -11.31 -5.68 -16.14
C ASN A 65 -10.00 -6.41 -15.77
N GLY A 66 -9.41 -6.14 -14.60
CA GLY A 66 -8.15 -6.74 -14.15
C GLY A 66 -6.87 -6.01 -14.63
N THR A 67 -6.99 -4.90 -15.36
CA THR A 67 -5.85 -4.05 -15.71
C THR A 67 -5.33 -3.33 -14.46
N LEU A 68 -4.04 -3.45 -14.16
CA LEU A 68 -3.38 -2.64 -13.15
C LEU A 68 -3.10 -1.25 -13.73
N VAL A 69 -3.66 -0.22 -13.11
CA VAL A 69 -3.43 1.18 -13.48
C VAL A 69 -2.49 1.80 -12.46
N GLN A 70 -1.29 2.14 -12.91
CA GLN A 70 -0.27 2.82 -12.12
C GLN A 70 -0.28 4.31 -12.47
N THR A 71 -0.23 5.16 -11.46
CA THR A 71 -0.31 6.62 -11.61
C THR A 71 0.78 7.34 -10.82
N GLY A 72 1.35 8.37 -11.42
CA GLY A 72 2.36 9.22 -10.81
C GLY A 72 3.72 8.54 -10.72
N GLY A 73 4.61 9.10 -9.91
CA GLY A 73 6.01 8.68 -9.88
C GLY A 73 6.94 9.85 -9.64
N SER A 74 8.23 9.65 -9.90
CA SER A 74 9.23 10.70 -9.75
C SER A 74 9.54 11.34 -11.10
N SER A 75 9.94 12.61 -11.08
CA SER A 75 10.41 13.34 -12.27
C SER A 75 9.47 13.21 -13.49
N ASP A 76 9.88 12.48 -14.52
CA ASP A 76 9.12 12.30 -15.76
C ASP A 76 7.91 11.37 -15.62
N GLY A 77 7.85 10.58 -14.55
CA GLY A 77 6.69 9.78 -14.15
C GLY A 77 5.64 10.57 -13.35
N GLY A 78 5.94 11.80 -12.92
CA GLY A 78 5.09 12.56 -11.99
C GLY A 78 3.62 12.66 -12.38
N SER A 79 3.32 12.85 -13.67
CA SER A 79 1.96 12.91 -14.21
C SER A 79 1.60 11.70 -15.09
N ASP A 80 2.43 10.66 -15.09
CA ASP A 80 2.25 9.51 -15.97
C ASP A 80 1.14 8.56 -15.50
N ILE A 81 0.58 7.85 -16.47
CA ILE A 81 -0.40 6.78 -16.25
C ILE A 81 0.04 5.58 -17.08
N CYS A 82 0.35 4.48 -16.42
CA CYS A 82 0.78 3.24 -17.05
C CYS A 82 -0.27 2.15 -16.82
N TYR A 83 -0.54 1.36 -17.86
CA TYR A 83 -1.52 0.29 -17.81
C TYR A 83 -0.83 -1.06 -18.00
N PHE A 84 -1.10 -2.02 -17.13
CA PHE A 84 -0.67 -3.40 -17.31
C PHE A 84 -1.88 -4.32 -17.32
N THR A 85 -2.19 -4.89 -18.47
CA THR A 85 -3.26 -5.87 -18.61
C THR A 85 -2.66 -7.27 -18.67
N PRO A 86 -2.89 -8.13 -17.66
CA PRO A 86 -2.38 -9.49 -17.67
C PRO A 86 -2.89 -10.29 -18.88
N CYS A 87 -2.06 -11.21 -19.36
CA CYS A 87 -2.33 -12.02 -20.53
C CYS A 87 -1.86 -13.45 -20.32
N SER A 88 -2.52 -14.43 -20.93
CA SER A 88 -2.15 -15.84 -20.78
C SER A 88 -0.85 -16.21 -21.51
N GLY A 89 -0.50 -15.50 -22.58
CA GLY A 89 0.65 -15.81 -23.43
C GLY A 89 1.99 -15.21 -22.97
N GLY A 90 2.02 -14.43 -21.89
CA GLY A 90 3.23 -13.79 -21.37
C GLY A 90 3.85 -12.72 -22.28
N ASN A 91 3.08 -12.22 -23.26
CA ASN A 91 3.50 -11.19 -24.22
C ASN A 91 2.97 -9.79 -23.89
N CYS A 92 2.27 -9.64 -22.77
CA CYS A 92 1.78 -8.38 -22.23
C CYS A 92 2.92 -7.64 -21.53
N ASP A 93 2.85 -6.32 -21.62
CA ASP A 93 3.82 -5.39 -21.06
C ASP A 93 3.08 -4.14 -20.58
N TRP A 94 3.81 -3.21 -19.97
CA TRP A 94 3.26 -1.90 -19.64
C TRP A 94 2.95 -1.11 -20.91
N ASP A 95 1.78 -0.48 -20.90
CA ASP A 95 1.33 0.46 -21.93
C ASP A 95 1.31 1.88 -21.36
N ASN A 96 2.21 2.73 -21.88
CA ASN A 96 2.29 4.16 -21.61
C ASN A 96 1.91 4.99 -22.86
N SER A 97 1.34 4.36 -23.89
CA SER A 97 1.04 5.02 -25.17
C SER A 97 -0.21 5.89 -25.13
N GLN A 98 -1.02 5.77 -24.07
CA GLN A 98 -2.22 6.56 -23.90
C GLN A 98 -1.87 8.05 -23.79
N PRO A 99 -2.55 8.94 -24.55
CA PRO A 99 -2.22 10.37 -24.57
C PRO A 99 -2.61 11.08 -23.27
N THR A 100 -3.47 10.49 -22.46
CA THR A 100 -4.00 11.09 -21.23
C THR A 100 -2.96 11.02 -20.11
N LYS A 101 -2.71 12.16 -19.47
CA LYS A 101 -1.87 12.31 -18.27
C LYS A 101 -2.71 12.75 -17.07
N LEU A 102 -2.13 12.66 -15.89
CA LEU A 102 -2.67 13.30 -14.69
C LEU A 102 -2.65 14.83 -14.86
N ALA A 103 -3.57 15.52 -14.19
CA ALA A 103 -3.76 16.97 -14.30
C ALA A 103 -2.74 17.71 -13.44
N THR A 104 -2.19 17.03 -12.45
CA THR A 104 -1.04 17.47 -11.67
C THR A 104 -0.17 16.28 -11.34
N ASP A 105 1.11 16.52 -11.08
CA ASP A 105 2.02 15.45 -10.68
C ASP A 105 1.61 14.86 -9.33
N ARG A 106 1.77 13.54 -9.17
CA ARG A 106 1.42 12.76 -7.99
C ARG A 106 2.65 11.99 -7.52
N TRP A 107 3.13 12.34 -6.33
CA TRP A 107 4.22 11.65 -5.64
C TRP A 107 3.75 11.36 -4.22
N TYR A 108 3.72 10.09 -3.79
CA TYR A 108 3.07 9.64 -2.55
C TYR A 108 1.54 9.89 -2.46
N ALA A 109 0.82 9.76 -3.59
CA ALA A 109 -0.65 9.77 -3.62
C ALA A 109 -1.25 8.38 -3.34
N SER A 110 -2.56 8.29 -3.07
CA SER A 110 -3.27 7.00 -2.93
C SER A 110 -4.34 6.83 -4.00
N ASN A 111 -4.55 5.59 -4.43
CA ASN A 111 -5.57 5.23 -5.42
C ASN A 111 -6.66 4.36 -4.82
N GLN A 112 -7.89 4.52 -5.29
CA GLN A 112 -9.00 3.63 -4.94
C GLN A 112 -9.92 3.44 -6.15
N ILE A 113 -10.23 2.18 -6.48
CA ILE A 113 -11.26 1.86 -7.48
C ILE A 113 -12.65 2.20 -6.92
N LEU A 114 -13.48 2.82 -7.76
CA LEU A 114 -14.82 3.30 -7.41
C LEU A 114 -15.92 2.45 -8.10
N PRO A 115 -17.17 2.48 -7.61
CA PRO A 115 -18.31 1.78 -8.22
C PRO A 115 -18.60 2.11 -9.69
N ASP A 116 -18.16 3.27 -10.18
CA ASP A 116 -18.30 3.68 -11.59
C ASP A 116 -17.12 3.21 -12.46
N ASN A 117 -16.26 2.31 -11.94
CA ASN A 117 -15.04 1.80 -12.55
C ASN A 117 -13.94 2.84 -12.80
N ARG A 118 -14.10 4.07 -12.32
CA ARG A 118 -13.00 5.03 -12.29
C ARG A 118 -12.13 4.80 -11.05
N ILE A 119 -10.89 5.20 -11.15
CA ILE A 119 -9.94 5.21 -10.04
C ILE A 119 -9.79 6.65 -9.59
N ILE A 120 -10.08 6.92 -8.32
CA ILE A 120 -9.76 8.21 -7.70
C ILE A 120 -8.29 8.20 -7.27
N ILE A 121 -7.59 9.30 -7.54
CA ILE A 121 -6.22 9.55 -7.07
C ILE A 121 -6.27 10.71 -6.09
N VAL A 122 -5.93 10.46 -4.84
CA VAL A 122 -6.05 11.41 -3.73
C VAL A 122 -4.69 11.81 -3.23
N GLY A 123 -4.45 13.12 -3.14
CA GLY A 123 -3.27 13.66 -2.47
C GLY A 123 -1.98 13.55 -3.27
N GLY A 124 -0.89 13.36 -2.56
CA GLY A 124 0.49 13.48 -3.06
C GLY A 124 1.16 14.72 -2.48
N ASN A 125 2.49 14.73 -2.48
CA ASN A 125 3.31 15.77 -1.89
C ASN A 125 2.88 17.17 -2.33
N THR A 126 2.45 18.02 -1.41
CA THR A 126 1.88 19.36 -1.64
C THR A 126 0.61 19.43 -2.51
N LYS A 127 -0.05 18.29 -2.77
CA LYS A 127 -1.28 18.20 -3.57
C LYS A 127 -2.49 18.01 -2.67
N PHE A 128 -3.19 19.10 -2.38
CA PHE A 128 -4.40 19.07 -1.54
C PHE A 128 -5.68 18.95 -2.38
N ASN A 129 -5.72 17.94 -3.25
CA ASN A 129 -6.80 17.73 -4.22
C ASN A 129 -6.87 16.24 -4.64
N TYR A 130 -7.92 15.88 -5.37
CA TYR A 130 -8.04 14.58 -6.05
C TYR A 130 -8.41 14.75 -7.52
N GLU A 131 -8.20 13.69 -8.30
CA GLU A 131 -8.66 13.57 -9.69
C GLU A 131 -9.02 12.11 -10.01
N PHE A 132 -9.47 11.85 -11.23
CA PHE A 132 -9.92 10.53 -11.67
C PHE A 132 -9.15 10.00 -12.87
N VAL A 133 -9.04 8.68 -12.96
CA VAL A 133 -8.57 7.95 -14.15
C VAL A 133 -9.56 6.83 -14.47
N PRO A 134 -10.11 6.76 -15.70
CA PRO A 134 -10.03 7.80 -16.75
C PRO A 134 -10.78 9.08 -16.35
N LYS A 135 -10.43 10.18 -17.01
CA LYS A 135 -11.10 11.48 -16.84
C LYS A 135 -12.31 11.59 -17.74
N SER A 136 -13.34 12.27 -17.26
CA SER A 136 -14.42 12.77 -18.11
C SER A 136 -13.95 13.97 -18.94
N THR A 137 -14.60 14.24 -20.06
CA THR A 137 -14.28 15.41 -20.91
C THR A 137 -14.38 16.71 -20.11
N GLY A 138 -13.29 17.47 -20.04
CA GLY A 138 -13.23 18.73 -19.29
C GLY A 138 -13.05 18.57 -17.77
N GLU A 139 -12.89 17.35 -17.26
CA GLU A 139 -12.66 17.08 -15.84
C GLU A 139 -11.22 17.44 -15.45
N GLY A 140 -11.08 18.26 -14.40
CA GLY A 140 -9.81 18.69 -13.84
C GLY A 140 -9.52 18.04 -12.49
N VAL A 141 -8.89 18.81 -11.60
CA VAL A 141 -8.70 18.43 -10.19
C VAL A 141 -9.83 19.00 -9.32
N PHE A 142 -10.15 18.29 -8.25
CA PHE A 142 -11.13 18.71 -7.25
C PHE A 142 -10.41 19.05 -5.95
N SER A 143 -10.61 20.28 -5.45
CA SER A 143 -9.99 20.74 -4.21
C SER A 143 -10.43 19.88 -3.02
N LEU A 144 -9.47 19.48 -2.19
CA LEU A 144 -9.71 18.73 -0.96
C LEU A 144 -8.94 19.35 0.21
N PRO A 145 -9.44 20.48 0.78
CA PRO A 145 -8.77 21.21 1.86
C PRO A 145 -8.49 20.37 3.12
N PHE A 146 -9.22 19.26 3.31
CA PHE A 146 -8.97 18.30 4.39
C PHE A 146 -7.49 17.86 4.46
N LEU A 147 -6.84 17.64 3.31
CA LEU A 147 -5.44 17.21 3.31
C LEU A 147 -4.51 18.30 3.84
N SER A 148 -4.70 19.58 3.50
CA SER A 148 -3.85 20.65 4.05
C SER A 148 -4.05 20.86 5.54
N GLN A 149 -5.27 20.59 6.05
CA GLN A 149 -5.60 20.67 7.48
C GLN A 149 -4.94 19.56 8.32
N THR A 150 -4.46 18.49 7.70
CA THR A 150 -3.80 17.36 8.37
C THR A 150 -2.27 17.41 8.31
N VAL A 151 -1.71 18.45 7.67
CA VAL A 151 -0.27 18.71 7.62
C VAL A 151 0.23 19.11 9.02
N THR A 152 1.18 18.35 9.58
CA THR A 152 1.76 18.69 10.89
C THR A 152 2.86 19.74 10.83
N THR A 153 3.78 19.63 9.89
CA THR A 153 4.93 20.53 9.76
C THR A 153 5.31 20.68 8.29
N ALA A 154 6.07 21.72 7.97
CA ALA A 154 6.66 21.87 6.64
C ALA A 154 7.70 20.79 6.30
N GLN A 155 8.26 20.10 7.31
CA GLN A 155 9.30 19.09 7.14
C GLN A 155 8.72 17.67 6.96
N ALA A 156 7.55 17.41 7.55
CA ALA A 156 6.82 16.16 7.40
C ALA A 156 5.31 16.46 7.35
N GLU A 157 4.71 16.25 6.18
CA GLU A 157 3.28 16.44 6.00
C GLU A 157 2.48 15.43 6.85
N ASN A 158 2.99 14.20 7.02
CA ASN A 158 2.35 13.14 7.81
C ASN A 158 0.91 12.79 7.38
N ASN A 159 0.56 13.11 6.14
CA ASN A 159 -0.73 12.87 5.49
C ASN A 159 -0.58 12.22 4.09
N LEU A 160 0.65 11.89 3.69
CA LEU A 160 1.00 11.26 2.41
C LEU A 160 0.60 9.78 2.41
N TYR A 161 0.25 9.24 1.24
CA TYR A 161 -0.48 7.98 1.15
C TYR A 161 -1.69 7.95 2.10
N PRO A 162 -2.68 8.86 1.96
CA PRO A 162 -3.88 8.84 2.79
C PRO A 162 -4.57 7.48 2.66
N PHE A 163 -5.15 6.97 3.75
CA PHE A 163 -5.87 5.70 3.69
C PHE A 163 -7.24 5.92 3.07
N LEU A 164 -7.51 5.18 2.00
CA LEU A 164 -8.74 5.27 1.23
C LEU A 164 -9.51 3.96 1.40
N HIS A 165 -10.77 4.06 1.83
CA HIS A 165 -11.63 2.91 2.06
C HIS A 165 -13.03 3.23 1.51
N LEU A 166 -13.55 2.40 0.60
CA LEU A 166 -14.89 2.59 0.07
C LEU A 166 -15.93 2.11 1.10
N SER A 167 -16.87 2.99 1.45
CA SER A 167 -17.98 2.68 2.36
C SER A 167 -19.11 1.97 1.61
N SER A 168 -19.99 1.29 2.34
CA SER A 168 -21.09 0.49 1.79
C SER A 168 -22.17 1.34 1.10
N ASP A 169 -22.25 2.63 1.42
CA ASP A 169 -23.09 3.64 0.77
C ASP A 169 -22.44 4.24 -0.52
N GLY A 170 -21.24 3.78 -0.88
CA GLY A 170 -20.50 4.26 -2.05
C GLY A 170 -19.74 5.55 -1.83
N ASN A 171 -19.74 6.13 -0.62
CA ASN A 171 -18.89 7.26 -0.28
C ASN A 171 -17.46 6.81 0.07
N LEU A 172 -16.49 7.71 -0.05
CA LEU A 172 -15.08 7.40 0.19
C LEU A 172 -14.65 7.85 1.58
N PHE A 173 -14.26 6.92 2.44
CA PHE A 173 -13.57 7.23 3.69
C PHE A 173 -12.11 7.60 3.38
N ILE A 174 -11.70 8.78 3.84
CA ILE A 174 -10.33 9.27 3.71
C ILE A 174 -9.80 9.53 5.11
N PHE A 175 -8.71 8.86 5.46
CA PHE A 175 -7.97 9.10 6.70
C PHE A 175 -6.58 9.63 6.39
N ALA A 176 -6.22 10.72 7.06
CA ALA A 176 -4.94 11.37 6.92
C ALA A 176 -4.46 11.86 8.29
N ASN A 177 -3.21 11.54 8.61
CA ASN A 177 -2.57 11.81 9.89
C ASN A 177 -3.29 11.10 11.06
N ARG A 178 -4.34 11.72 11.60
CA ARG A 178 -5.21 11.22 12.68
C ARG A 178 -6.68 11.59 12.50
N ASP A 179 -6.98 12.36 11.47
CA ASP A 179 -8.31 12.86 11.17
C ASP A 179 -8.90 12.05 10.01
N SER A 180 -10.21 12.04 9.88
CA SER A 180 -10.87 11.37 8.77
C SER A 180 -12.21 12.00 8.41
N ILE A 181 -12.57 11.83 7.14
CA ILE A 181 -13.82 12.30 6.54
C ILE A 181 -14.46 11.19 5.70
N LEU A 182 -15.75 11.32 5.45
CA LEU A 182 -16.49 10.59 4.43
C LEU A 182 -16.80 11.58 3.29
N LEU A 183 -16.26 11.31 2.12
CA LEU A 183 -16.37 12.17 0.94
C LEU A 183 -17.35 11.57 -0.06
N ASP A 184 -18.40 12.33 -0.39
CA ASP A 184 -19.13 12.16 -1.64
C ASP A 184 -18.29 12.78 -2.76
N TYR A 185 -17.46 11.94 -3.38
CA TYR A 185 -16.53 12.34 -4.43
C TYR A 185 -17.22 12.67 -5.76
N LYS A 186 -18.52 12.34 -5.92
CA LYS A 186 -19.28 12.68 -7.13
C LYS A 186 -19.69 14.15 -7.10
N ASN A 187 -20.06 14.63 -5.92
CA ASN A 187 -20.50 16.01 -5.71
C ASN A 187 -19.42 16.91 -5.09
N ASN A 188 -18.26 16.35 -4.76
CA ASN A 188 -17.18 17.02 -4.03
C ASN A 188 -17.64 17.61 -2.67
N VAL A 189 -18.38 16.80 -1.91
CA VAL A 189 -18.94 17.21 -0.61
C VAL A 189 -18.46 16.27 0.49
N VAL A 190 -17.94 16.84 1.58
CA VAL A 190 -17.71 16.08 2.81
C VAL A 190 -19.05 15.85 3.50
N VAL A 191 -19.54 14.62 3.48
CA VAL A 191 -20.84 14.26 4.07
C VAL A 191 -20.75 13.95 5.56
N LYS A 192 -19.54 13.62 6.04
CA LYS A 192 -19.29 13.32 7.46
C LYS A 192 -17.85 13.61 7.82
N SER A 193 -17.63 14.19 8.99
CA SER A 193 -16.33 14.21 9.66
C SER A 193 -16.37 13.27 10.86
N PHE A 194 -15.28 12.55 11.10
CA PHE A 194 -15.20 11.59 12.20
C PHE A 194 -14.41 12.17 13.38
N PRO A 195 -14.59 11.63 14.59
CA PRO A 195 -13.72 11.97 15.70
C PRO A 195 -12.25 11.72 15.36
N LYS A 196 -11.36 12.58 15.86
CA LYS A 196 -9.92 12.38 15.74
C LYS A 196 -9.52 11.08 16.45
N MET A 197 -8.64 10.30 15.82
CA MET A 197 -8.13 9.06 16.43
C MET A 197 -7.39 9.39 17.75
N PRO A 198 -7.76 8.78 18.89
CA PRO A 198 -7.08 9.00 20.17
C PRO A 198 -5.61 8.55 20.17
N GLY A 199 -4.85 9.03 21.15
CA GLY A 199 -3.41 8.82 21.27
C GLY A 199 -2.60 9.98 20.70
N ASP A 200 -1.32 9.78 20.45
CA ASP A 200 -0.43 10.76 19.80
C ASP A 200 0.25 10.11 18.60
N GLY A 201 0.69 10.94 17.65
CA GLY A 201 1.45 10.49 16.49
C GLY A 201 0.62 10.20 15.22
N PRO A 202 1.15 10.53 14.03
CA PRO A 202 0.48 10.31 12.75
C PRO A 202 0.51 8.85 12.30
N ARG A 203 -0.42 8.48 11.42
CA ARG A 203 -0.47 7.14 10.80
C ARG A 203 -0.07 7.10 9.33
N ASN A 204 0.10 8.25 8.68
CA ASN A 204 0.43 8.32 7.25
C ASN A 204 1.90 8.68 7.05
N HIS A 205 2.41 8.55 5.82
CA HIS A 205 3.83 8.72 5.54
C HIS A 205 4.32 10.13 5.92
N PRO A 206 5.51 10.26 6.57
CA PRO A 206 6.52 9.23 6.82
C PRO A 206 6.28 8.34 8.06
N SER A 207 5.35 8.68 8.94
CA SER A 207 5.08 7.87 10.14
C SER A 207 4.62 6.45 9.81
N THR A 208 3.86 6.28 8.72
CA THR A 208 3.59 4.99 8.04
C THR A 208 3.08 3.88 8.96
N GLY A 209 1.86 4.05 9.48
CA GLY A 209 1.04 2.95 9.94
C GLY A 209 0.36 2.23 8.76
N SER A 210 -0.59 1.36 9.06
CA SER A 210 -1.33 0.59 8.06
C SER A 210 -2.81 0.59 8.38
N SER A 211 -3.65 0.30 7.39
CA SER A 211 -5.09 0.21 7.59
C SER A 211 -5.75 -0.84 6.71
N VAL A 212 -6.89 -1.35 7.17
CA VAL A 212 -7.81 -2.22 6.41
C VAL A 212 -9.27 -1.89 6.75
N ILE A 213 -10.19 -2.23 5.85
CA ILE A 213 -11.59 -2.48 6.21
C ILE A 213 -11.66 -3.91 6.73
N LEU A 214 -12.24 -4.11 7.91
CA LEU A 214 -12.46 -5.46 8.43
C LEU A 214 -13.52 -6.18 7.60
N PRO A 215 -13.46 -7.54 7.50
CA PRO A 215 -14.32 -8.30 6.62
C PRO A 215 -15.81 -7.93 6.76
N LEU A 216 -16.42 -7.59 5.62
CA LEU A 216 -17.86 -7.33 5.56
C LEU A 216 -18.64 -8.63 5.78
N SER A 217 -19.81 -8.53 6.39
CA SER A 217 -20.62 -9.69 6.76
C SER A 217 -21.92 -9.75 5.99
N ALA A 218 -22.23 -10.91 5.39
CA ALA A 218 -23.54 -11.14 4.80
C ALA A 218 -24.67 -11.06 5.83
N ALA A 219 -24.38 -11.30 7.11
CA ALA A 219 -25.37 -11.26 8.19
C ALA A 219 -25.94 -9.85 8.43
N ASP A 220 -25.21 -8.80 8.06
CA ASP A 220 -25.68 -7.41 8.10
C ASP A 220 -25.97 -6.86 6.69
N GLY A 221 -26.03 -7.72 5.67
CA GLY A 221 -26.23 -7.30 4.29
C GLY A 221 -25.06 -6.52 3.70
N PHE A 222 -23.84 -6.71 4.23
CA PHE A 222 -22.63 -5.98 3.84
C PHE A 222 -22.71 -4.47 4.09
N THR A 223 -23.55 -4.06 5.04
CA THR A 223 -23.80 -2.64 5.31
C THR A 223 -22.84 -2.07 6.34
N LYS A 224 -22.35 -2.89 7.27
CA LYS A 224 -21.42 -2.45 8.31
C LYS A 224 -20.01 -2.34 7.76
N VAL A 225 -19.46 -1.12 7.74
CA VAL A 225 -18.05 -0.89 7.38
C VAL A 225 -17.27 -0.46 8.60
N GLU A 226 -16.25 -1.23 8.96
CA GLU A 226 -15.39 -0.97 10.11
C GLU A 226 -13.93 -0.87 9.67
N VAL A 227 -13.33 0.31 9.89
CA VAL A 227 -11.91 0.52 9.60
C VAL A 227 -11.06 0.09 10.78
N PHE A 228 -9.88 -0.45 10.51
CA PHE A 228 -8.88 -0.83 11.49
C PHE A 228 -7.53 -0.24 11.09
N ILE A 229 -6.94 0.59 11.95
CA ILE A 229 -5.71 1.34 11.67
C ILE A 229 -4.72 1.07 12.79
N CYS A 230 -3.47 0.73 12.46
CA CYS A 230 -2.44 0.35 13.42
C CYS A 230 -1.09 1.01 13.13
N GLY A 231 -0.30 1.19 14.17
CA GLY A 231 1.11 1.57 14.04
C GLY A 231 1.30 3.02 13.60
N GLY A 232 2.46 3.34 13.06
CA GLY A 232 2.87 4.73 12.83
C GLY A 232 3.96 5.14 13.81
N SER A 233 4.24 6.44 13.92
CA SER A 233 5.32 6.94 14.78
C SER A 233 4.84 8.17 15.58
N PRO A 234 5.48 8.52 16.71
CA PRO A 234 5.18 9.74 17.44
C PRO A 234 5.36 11.00 16.57
N ASP A 235 4.73 12.11 16.95
CA ASP A 235 4.73 13.36 16.17
C ASP A 235 6.14 13.90 15.85
N ASN A 236 7.09 13.71 16.78
CA ASN A 236 8.48 14.09 16.59
C ASN A 236 9.32 13.04 15.82
N GLY A 237 8.73 11.91 15.41
CA GLY A 237 9.45 10.75 14.87
C GLY A 237 10.33 11.09 13.66
N PHE A 238 9.80 11.87 12.71
CA PHE A 238 10.58 12.30 11.53
C PHE A 238 11.71 13.26 11.89
N THR A 239 11.43 14.28 12.69
CA THR A 239 12.44 15.25 13.14
C THR A 239 13.54 14.58 13.95
N SER A 240 13.20 13.64 14.83
CA SER A 240 14.17 12.85 15.59
C SER A 240 15.01 11.95 14.68
N ALA A 241 14.40 11.25 13.72
CA ALA A 241 15.12 10.39 12.79
C ALA A 241 16.12 11.18 11.91
N ASN A 242 15.76 12.39 11.47
CA ASN A 242 16.70 13.29 10.77
C ASN A 242 17.89 13.71 11.63
N ALA A 243 17.74 13.73 12.96
CA ALA A 243 18.82 13.97 13.91
C ALA A 243 19.57 12.68 14.29
N GLY A 244 19.29 11.55 13.65
CA GLY A 244 19.88 10.24 13.97
C GLY A 244 19.33 9.59 15.25
N ILE A 245 18.18 10.07 15.75
CA ILE A 245 17.53 9.55 16.96
C ILE A 245 16.26 8.81 16.56
N PHE A 246 16.24 7.48 16.76
CA PHE A 246 15.11 6.65 16.38
C PHE A 246 14.21 6.36 17.59
N VAL A 247 13.07 7.05 17.66
CA VAL A 247 12.06 6.85 18.71
C VAL A 247 11.22 5.60 18.46
N ASP A 248 10.80 4.90 19.51
CA ASP A 248 9.88 3.76 19.39
C ASP A 248 8.59 4.19 18.66
N ALA A 249 8.18 3.37 17.70
CA ALA A 249 6.96 3.54 16.92
C ALA A 249 5.71 3.38 17.81
N LEU A 250 4.54 3.68 17.26
CA LEU A 250 3.28 3.48 17.97
C LEU A 250 2.93 1.99 18.03
N ARG A 251 2.44 1.55 19.19
CA ARG A 251 1.80 0.24 19.35
C ARG A 251 0.28 0.29 19.16
N SER A 252 -0.29 1.49 19.19
CA SER A 252 -1.73 1.69 19.24
C SER A 252 -2.38 1.36 17.90
N CYS A 253 -3.55 0.74 18.00
CA CYS A 253 -4.50 0.50 16.94
C CYS A 253 -5.86 1.06 17.31
N GLY A 254 -6.61 1.51 16.31
CA GLY A 254 -7.98 1.96 16.47
C GLY A 254 -8.92 1.28 15.49
N ARG A 255 -10.11 0.92 15.97
CA ARG A 255 -11.23 0.49 15.15
C ARG A 255 -12.38 1.47 15.25
N MET A 256 -13.04 1.72 14.12
CA MET A 256 -14.22 2.59 14.08
C MET A 256 -15.17 2.08 13.02
N VAL A 257 -16.44 1.89 13.40
CA VAL A 257 -17.50 1.58 12.45
C VAL A 257 -17.94 2.89 11.80
N ILE A 258 -17.57 3.11 10.55
CA ILE A 258 -17.75 4.41 9.88
C ILE A 258 -19.22 4.65 9.48
N THR A 259 -19.98 3.57 9.31
CA THR A 259 -21.40 3.55 8.98
C THR A 259 -22.31 3.73 10.21
N ASP A 260 -21.76 3.72 11.43
CA ASP A 260 -22.55 3.99 12.63
C ASP A 260 -23.07 5.44 12.65
N GLN A 261 -24.24 5.65 13.27
CA GLN A 261 -24.81 6.99 13.44
C GLN A 261 -23.91 7.91 14.28
N SER A 262 -23.19 7.34 15.26
CA SER A 262 -22.24 8.05 16.12
C SER A 262 -20.94 7.27 16.22
N PRO A 263 -20.08 7.32 15.19
CA PRO A 263 -18.83 6.58 15.16
C PRO A 263 -17.91 7.00 16.32
N SER A 264 -17.23 6.03 16.91
CA SER A 264 -16.23 6.28 17.93
C SER A 264 -15.08 5.28 17.78
N TRP A 265 -13.89 5.71 18.20
CA TRP A 265 -12.69 4.87 18.16
C TRP A 265 -12.65 3.93 19.36
N SER A 266 -12.53 2.63 19.09
CA SER A 266 -12.11 1.62 20.07
C SER A 266 -10.62 1.37 19.90
N MET A 267 -9.84 1.70 20.94
CA MET A 267 -8.38 1.63 20.90
C MET A 267 -7.85 0.40 21.63
N GLU A 268 -6.86 -0.25 21.04
CA GLU A 268 -6.11 -1.37 21.64
C GLU A 268 -4.65 -1.35 21.18
N ASP A 269 -3.77 -2.03 21.89
CA ASP A 269 -2.36 -2.08 21.55
C ASP A 269 -1.98 -3.41 20.88
N MET A 270 -1.17 -3.31 19.83
CA MET A 270 -0.40 -4.45 19.31
C MET A 270 0.58 -4.97 20.39
N PRO A 271 1.08 -6.21 20.25
CA PRO A 271 2.09 -6.76 21.16
C PRO A 271 3.38 -5.94 21.26
N GLY A 272 3.69 -5.10 20.25
CA GLY A 272 4.83 -4.21 20.26
C GLY A 272 4.70 -3.06 19.24
N PRO A 273 5.56 -2.04 19.34
CA PRO A 273 5.54 -0.88 18.45
C PRO A 273 5.90 -1.27 17.01
N ARG A 274 5.25 -0.63 16.02
CA ARG A 274 5.51 -0.91 14.61
C ARG A 274 5.17 0.27 13.68
N THR A 275 6.10 0.58 12.78
CA THR A 275 5.93 1.45 11.59
C THR A 275 6.30 0.66 10.33
N MET A 276 5.88 1.11 9.15
CA MET A 276 6.14 0.48 7.84
C MET A 276 5.61 -0.95 7.72
N SER A 277 4.52 -1.25 8.42
CA SER A 277 3.86 -2.54 8.30
C SER A 277 3.01 -2.65 7.04
N ASP A 278 2.73 -3.89 6.67
CA ASP A 278 1.63 -4.26 5.79
C ASP A 278 0.55 -4.95 6.62
N MET A 279 -0.72 -4.59 6.36
CA MET A 279 -1.88 -5.26 6.94
C MET A 279 -2.66 -5.98 5.85
N ILE A 280 -2.79 -7.30 5.97
CA ILE A 280 -3.44 -8.13 4.95
C ILE A 280 -4.58 -8.92 5.59
N ILE A 281 -5.76 -8.84 4.97
CA ILE A 281 -6.92 -9.66 5.35
C ILE A 281 -6.69 -11.07 4.81
N LEU A 282 -6.76 -12.06 5.70
CA LEU A 282 -6.59 -13.47 5.39
C LEU A 282 -7.94 -14.11 4.98
N PRO A 283 -7.94 -15.27 4.31
CA PRO A 283 -9.17 -15.91 3.82
C PRO A 283 -10.16 -16.32 4.91
N ASN A 284 -9.69 -16.45 6.15
CA ASN A 284 -10.50 -16.74 7.33
C ASN A 284 -11.01 -15.48 8.05
N GLY A 285 -10.80 -14.29 7.49
CA GLY A 285 -11.25 -13.01 8.04
C GLY A 285 -10.38 -12.44 9.16
N GLU A 286 -9.27 -13.09 9.49
CA GLU A 286 -8.24 -12.51 10.36
C GLU A 286 -7.36 -11.52 9.60
N VAL A 287 -6.59 -10.70 10.31
CA VAL A 287 -5.67 -9.73 9.71
C VAL A 287 -4.25 -10.07 10.16
N ILE A 288 -3.32 -10.24 9.23
CA ILE A 288 -1.90 -10.30 9.55
C ILE A 288 -1.29 -8.90 9.45
N ILE A 289 -0.47 -8.55 10.43
CA ILE A 289 0.37 -7.35 10.48
C ILE A 289 1.83 -7.82 10.36
N ILE A 290 2.46 -7.54 9.24
CA ILE A 290 3.80 -8.04 8.88
C ILE A 290 4.69 -6.90 8.41
N ASN A 291 6.00 -7.15 8.31
CA ASN A 291 7.04 -6.17 7.94
C ASN A 291 7.17 -4.99 8.93
N GLY A 292 8.18 -4.16 8.70
CA GLY A 292 8.33 -2.89 9.39
C GLY A 292 9.37 -2.86 10.50
N ALA A 293 9.43 -1.70 11.15
CA ALA A 293 10.42 -1.35 12.16
C ALA A 293 9.79 -1.01 13.51
N ARG A 294 10.55 -1.26 14.58
CA ARG A 294 10.20 -0.98 15.97
C ARG A 294 10.33 0.51 16.27
N ASN A 295 11.30 1.19 15.67
CA ASN A 295 11.63 2.59 15.92
C ASN A 295 12.01 3.33 14.63
N GLY A 296 11.81 4.65 14.63
CA GLY A 296 12.02 5.52 13.48
C GLY A 296 10.77 5.76 12.65
N VAL A 297 10.96 6.07 11.37
CA VAL A 297 9.91 6.37 10.38
C VAL A 297 10.30 5.79 9.01
N ALA A 298 9.36 5.84 8.07
CA ALA A 298 9.64 5.56 6.67
C ALA A 298 10.59 6.60 6.06
N GLY A 299 11.46 6.14 5.17
CA GLY A 299 12.51 6.93 4.55
C GLY A 299 13.87 6.23 4.60
N TRP A 300 14.84 6.79 3.87
CA TRP A 300 16.17 6.18 3.76
C TRP A 300 17.01 6.37 5.01
N GLY A 301 17.46 5.27 5.62
CA GLY A 301 18.22 5.32 6.88
C GLY A 301 17.41 5.89 8.06
N MET A 302 16.08 5.96 7.97
CA MET A 302 15.22 6.64 8.94
C MET A 302 14.67 5.72 10.05
N ALA A 303 15.13 4.47 10.12
CA ALA A 303 14.74 3.48 11.12
C ALA A 303 15.92 2.56 11.46
N ASN A 304 15.95 2.03 12.70
CA ASN A 304 17.15 1.34 13.21
C ASN A 304 16.90 -0.04 13.84
N THR A 305 15.67 -0.50 13.93
CA THR A 305 15.37 -1.82 14.52
C THR A 305 14.21 -2.46 13.79
N SER A 306 14.42 -3.62 13.16
CA SER A 306 13.37 -4.35 12.44
C SER A 306 12.46 -5.13 13.40
N VAL A 307 11.23 -5.40 12.96
CA VAL A 307 10.30 -6.29 13.67
C VAL A 307 10.12 -7.58 12.87
N LEU A 308 10.75 -8.66 13.36
CA LEU A 308 10.82 -9.94 12.65
C LEU A 308 9.58 -10.84 12.84
N THR A 309 8.85 -10.67 13.94
CA THR A 309 7.65 -11.47 14.22
C THR A 309 6.40 -10.81 13.65
N PRO A 310 5.60 -11.45 12.80
CA PRO A 310 4.28 -10.94 12.43
C PRO A 310 3.30 -11.00 13.60
N TYR A 311 2.27 -10.16 13.58
CA TYR A 311 1.13 -10.24 14.51
C TYR A 311 -0.11 -10.68 13.75
N LEU A 312 -0.83 -11.67 14.29
CA LEU A 312 -2.15 -12.06 13.82
C LEU A 312 -3.20 -11.38 14.68
N TYR A 313 -4.15 -10.72 14.04
CA TYR A 313 -5.26 -10.04 14.66
C TYR A 313 -6.58 -10.75 14.34
N ARG A 314 -7.34 -11.12 15.38
CA ARG A 314 -8.64 -11.79 15.26
C ARG A 314 -9.78 -10.81 15.57
N PRO A 315 -10.49 -10.28 14.56
CA PRO A 315 -11.48 -9.22 14.78
C PRO A 315 -12.65 -9.60 15.70
N THR A 316 -12.99 -10.89 15.74
CA THR A 316 -14.10 -11.45 16.51
C THR A 316 -13.73 -11.87 17.93
N ALA A 317 -12.43 -11.89 18.27
CA ALA A 317 -11.99 -12.23 19.61
C ALA A 317 -12.32 -11.11 20.61
N PRO A 318 -12.48 -11.43 21.91
CA PRO A 318 -12.69 -10.43 22.95
C PRO A 318 -11.56 -9.40 23.00
N PHE A 319 -11.91 -8.18 23.40
CA PHE A 319 -10.94 -7.09 23.62
C PHE A 319 -9.78 -7.56 24.50
N GLY A 320 -8.54 -7.16 24.14
CA GLY A 320 -7.33 -7.56 24.85
C GLY A 320 -6.85 -9.00 24.57
N ARG A 321 -7.59 -9.79 23.78
CA ARG A 321 -7.20 -11.16 23.36
C ARG A 321 -7.21 -11.36 21.85
N ARG A 322 -7.13 -10.26 21.09
CA ARG A 322 -7.21 -10.28 19.62
C ARG A 322 -5.87 -10.52 18.93
N PHE A 323 -4.76 -10.22 19.58
CA PHE A 323 -3.42 -10.34 18.98
C PHE A 323 -2.71 -11.62 19.39
N PHE A 324 -2.03 -12.23 18.41
CA PHE A 324 -1.17 -13.39 18.57
C PHE A 324 0.14 -13.14 17.82
N THR A 325 1.27 -13.43 18.45
CA THR A 325 2.58 -13.33 17.80
C THR A 325 2.84 -14.60 17.00
N LEU A 326 3.19 -14.45 15.73
CA LEU A 326 3.56 -15.56 14.84
C LEU A 326 5.08 -15.78 14.83
N ALA A 327 5.51 -16.88 14.19
CA ALA A 327 6.92 -17.20 14.04
C ALA A 327 7.71 -16.08 13.34
N ALA A 328 8.93 -15.82 13.81
CA ALA A 328 9.80 -14.79 13.25
C ALA A 328 10.43 -15.23 11.92
N THR A 329 10.62 -14.29 10.99
CA THR A 329 11.57 -14.46 9.88
C THR A 329 12.99 -14.11 10.33
N SER A 330 14.00 -14.53 9.56
CA SER A 330 15.38 -14.04 9.68
C SER A 330 15.68 -12.82 8.80
N ILE A 331 14.76 -12.40 7.94
CA ILE A 331 14.95 -11.32 6.97
C ILE A 331 14.27 -10.04 7.46
N SER A 332 15.02 -8.95 7.53
CA SER A 332 14.47 -7.65 7.91
C SER A 332 13.77 -7.00 6.71
N ARG A 333 12.46 -6.75 6.84
CA ARG A 333 11.62 -6.10 5.82
C ARG A 333 11.30 -4.67 6.28
N MET A 334 12.13 -3.72 5.85
CA MET A 334 12.13 -2.30 6.27
C MET A 334 11.45 -1.40 5.22
N TYR A 335 11.82 -0.11 5.13
CA TYR A 335 11.27 0.81 4.14
C TYR A 335 11.37 0.27 2.69
N HIS A 336 10.29 0.39 1.92
CA HIS A 336 10.08 -0.26 0.62
C HIS A 336 9.94 -1.81 0.65
N SER A 337 9.59 -2.42 1.79
CA SER A 337 9.02 -3.79 1.78
C SER A 337 7.54 -3.77 1.37
N THR A 338 7.03 -4.92 0.97
CA THR A 338 5.59 -5.13 0.73
C THR A 338 5.18 -6.55 1.08
N ALA A 339 3.90 -6.75 1.39
CA ALA A 339 3.29 -8.07 1.49
C ALA A 339 1.95 -8.12 0.76
N ASN A 340 1.60 -9.28 0.20
CA ASN A 340 0.33 -9.53 -0.49
C ASN A 340 -0.13 -10.97 -0.27
N ILE A 341 -1.44 -11.21 -0.35
CA ILE A 341 -1.98 -12.57 -0.26
C ILE A 341 -1.81 -13.34 -1.57
N LEU A 342 -1.42 -14.61 -1.49
CA LEU A 342 -1.36 -15.54 -2.63
C LEU A 342 -2.69 -16.27 -2.79
N PRO A 343 -3.05 -16.70 -4.02
CA PRO A 343 -4.27 -17.48 -4.26
C PRO A 343 -4.36 -18.79 -3.46
N ASP A 344 -3.22 -19.31 -3.01
CA ASP A 344 -3.17 -20.52 -2.19
C ASP A 344 -3.32 -20.27 -0.67
N GLY A 345 -3.52 -19.01 -0.27
CA GLY A 345 -3.71 -18.58 1.12
C GLY A 345 -2.43 -18.21 1.88
N ARG A 346 -1.25 -18.35 1.28
CA ARG A 346 -0.01 -17.85 1.89
C ARG A 346 0.09 -16.33 1.76
N VAL A 347 0.97 -15.71 2.54
CA VAL A 347 1.28 -14.28 2.47
C VAL A 347 2.66 -14.13 1.84
N PHE A 348 2.71 -13.62 0.62
CA PHE A 348 3.92 -13.28 -0.11
C PHE A 348 4.55 -12.01 0.47
N VAL A 349 5.87 -12.02 0.62
CA VAL A 349 6.65 -10.93 1.22
C VAL A 349 7.87 -10.65 0.35
N GLY A 350 8.13 -9.38 0.05
CA GLY A 350 9.26 -8.93 -0.77
C GLY A 350 9.78 -7.55 -0.36
N GLY A 351 10.89 -7.11 -0.99
CA GLY A 351 11.64 -5.92 -0.58
C GLY A 351 12.42 -6.16 0.72
N SER A 352 13.10 -5.23 1.35
CA SER A 352 13.06 -3.77 1.29
C SER A 352 14.28 -3.17 0.61
N ASN A 353 14.21 -1.88 0.31
CA ASN A 353 15.38 -1.06 0.03
C ASN A 353 15.34 0.25 0.85
N PRO A 354 15.91 0.25 2.07
CA PRO A 354 15.91 1.42 2.94
C PRO A 354 17.02 2.43 2.61
N HIS A 355 17.56 2.42 1.38
CA HIS A 355 18.68 3.27 0.95
C HIS A 355 18.37 4.05 -0.32
N PHE A 356 19.17 5.10 -0.57
CA PHE A 356 19.17 5.87 -1.82
C PHE A 356 19.56 5.04 -3.06
N GLY A 357 20.02 3.81 -2.92
CA GLY A 357 20.41 2.98 -4.06
C GLY A 357 20.47 1.54 -3.63
N TYR A 358 21.03 0.66 -4.46
CA TYR A 358 21.30 -0.71 -4.03
C TYR A 358 22.52 -0.75 -3.09
N VAL A 359 22.32 -1.24 -1.88
CA VAL A 359 23.36 -1.42 -0.87
C VAL A 359 23.25 -2.82 -0.29
N PHE A 360 24.12 -3.73 -0.73
CA PHE A 360 24.05 -5.15 -0.34
C PHE A 360 24.95 -5.54 0.84
N THR A 361 25.92 -4.69 1.21
CA THR A 361 26.91 -4.99 2.26
C THR A 361 27.22 -3.76 3.09
N GLY A 362 27.78 -3.94 4.29
CA GLY A 362 28.24 -2.83 5.13
C GLY A 362 27.12 -2.03 5.80
N THR A 363 25.90 -2.60 5.87
CA THR A 363 24.74 -1.98 6.49
C THR A 363 23.93 -3.02 7.27
N PRO A 364 23.30 -2.66 8.40
CA PRO A 364 22.46 -3.59 9.15
C PRO A 364 21.20 -4.04 8.39
N PHE A 365 20.75 -3.24 7.41
CA PHE A 365 19.56 -3.53 6.61
C PHE A 365 19.90 -3.45 5.12
N PRO A 366 20.50 -4.47 4.51
CA PRO A 366 20.83 -4.46 3.10
C PRO A 366 19.58 -4.38 2.22
N THR A 367 19.75 -3.97 0.96
CA THR A 367 18.75 -4.14 -0.09
C THR A 367 18.41 -5.63 -0.18
N GLU A 368 17.13 -5.95 -0.01
CA GLU A 368 16.61 -7.31 0.02
C GLU A 368 15.78 -7.59 -1.23
N LEU A 369 16.27 -8.55 -2.02
CA LEU A 369 15.68 -8.97 -3.29
C LEU A 369 15.05 -10.37 -3.20
N GLN A 370 15.28 -11.11 -2.10
CA GLN A 370 14.68 -12.41 -1.86
C GLN A 370 13.19 -12.27 -1.59
N LEU A 371 12.44 -13.27 -2.03
CA LEU A 371 11.00 -13.38 -1.81
C LEU A 371 10.74 -14.49 -0.78
N GLU A 372 9.85 -14.22 0.18
CA GLU A 372 9.39 -15.20 1.16
C GLU A 372 7.87 -15.39 1.04
N ALA A 373 7.39 -16.54 1.53
CA ALA A 373 5.97 -16.78 1.71
C ALA A 373 5.71 -17.24 3.15
N CYS A 374 5.09 -16.37 3.95
CA CYS A 374 4.59 -16.73 5.27
C CYS A 374 3.37 -17.66 5.10
N SER A 375 3.36 -18.79 5.81
CA SER A 375 2.26 -19.76 5.79
C SER A 375 1.49 -19.68 7.11
N PRO A 376 0.30 -19.08 7.14
CA PRO A 376 -0.49 -18.97 8.37
C PRO A 376 -0.95 -20.32 8.91
N TYR A 377 -1.35 -20.36 10.18
CA TYR A 377 -1.67 -21.62 10.90
C TYR A 377 -2.76 -22.46 10.21
N TYR A 378 -3.72 -21.84 9.51
CA TYR A 378 -4.75 -22.59 8.77
C TYR A 378 -4.19 -23.38 7.57
N LEU A 379 -2.92 -23.18 7.21
CA LEU A 379 -2.20 -23.97 6.20
C LEU A 379 -1.32 -25.07 6.82
N GLU A 380 -1.26 -25.22 8.13
CA GLU A 380 -0.49 -26.29 8.77
C GLU A 380 -0.93 -27.68 8.29
N ASN A 381 0.03 -28.62 8.25
CA ASN A 381 -0.16 -29.96 7.68
C ASN A 381 -1.38 -30.71 8.26
N VAL A 382 -1.67 -30.51 9.55
CA VAL A 382 -2.82 -31.13 10.23
C VAL A 382 -4.16 -30.71 9.61
N TYR A 383 -4.24 -29.49 9.10
CA TYR A 383 -5.44 -28.95 8.45
C TYR A 383 -5.42 -29.18 6.94
N THR A 384 -4.28 -28.99 6.28
CA THR A 384 -4.23 -29.00 4.81
C THR A 384 -4.26 -30.38 4.18
N LYS A 385 -3.58 -31.38 4.77
CA LYS A 385 -3.56 -32.74 4.19
C LYS A 385 -4.90 -33.46 4.31
N LEU A 386 -5.72 -33.07 5.29
CA LEU A 386 -6.97 -33.74 5.60
C LEU A 386 -8.20 -32.93 5.18
N PHE A 387 -8.12 -31.59 5.17
CA PHE A 387 -9.32 -30.75 5.11
C PHE A 387 -9.24 -29.57 4.14
N ARG A 388 -8.21 -29.42 3.29
CA ARG A 388 -8.21 -28.32 2.30
C ARG A 388 -9.34 -28.54 1.29
N PRO A 389 -10.40 -27.71 1.29
CA PRO A 389 -11.52 -27.92 0.39
C PRO A 389 -11.08 -27.66 -1.06
N LYS A 390 -11.68 -28.42 -1.99
CA LYS A 390 -11.50 -28.22 -3.43
C LYS A 390 -12.79 -27.69 -4.02
N ILE A 391 -12.72 -26.54 -4.67
CA ILE A 391 -13.82 -26.03 -5.49
C ILE A 391 -13.88 -26.91 -6.74
N THR A 392 -14.91 -27.73 -6.87
CA THR A 392 -15.08 -28.69 -7.99
C THR A 392 -15.74 -28.07 -9.21
N SER A 393 -16.52 -26.99 -9.01
CA SER A 393 -17.20 -26.26 -10.07
C SER A 393 -17.58 -24.86 -9.58
N VAL A 394 -17.56 -23.87 -10.49
CA VAL A 394 -18.12 -22.53 -10.30
C VAL A 394 -19.02 -22.26 -11.50
N SER A 395 -20.22 -21.71 -11.29
CA SER A 395 -21.09 -21.30 -12.40
C SER A 395 -20.42 -20.18 -13.19
N SER A 396 -20.42 -20.27 -14.52
CA SER A 396 -19.82 -19.27 -15.41
C SER A 396 -20.61 -17.94 -15.49
N SER A 397 -21.74 -17.83 -14.80
CA SER A 397 -22.48 -16.58 -14.68
C SER A 397 -21.65 -15.58 -13.90
N SER A 398 -21.26 -14.47 -14.55
CA SER A 398 -20.74 -13.29 -13.88
C SER A 398 -21.73 -12.90 -12.78
N VAL A 399 -21.30 -12.96 -11.53
CA VAL A 399 -22.07 -12.38 -10.41
C VAL A 399 -21.80 -10.88 -10.51
N SER A 400 -22.77 -10.16 -11.07
CA SER A 400 -22.75 -8.70 -11.27
C SER A 400 -22.79 -7.95 -9.95
#